data_AF-A0A5C5PQ70-F1
#
_entry.id   AF-A0A5C5PQ70-F1
#
_cell.length_a   1.000
_cell.length_b   1.000
_cell.length_c   1.000
_cell.angle_alpha   90.00
_cell.angle_beta   90.00
_cell.angle_gamma   90.00
#
_symmetry.space_group_name_H-M   'P 1'
#
loop_
_entity.id
_entity.type
_entity.pdbx_description
1 polymer ?
#
loop_
_entity_poly.entity_id
_entity_poly.type
_entity_poly.pdbx_seq_one_letter_code
_entity_poly.pdbx_strand_id
1 'polypeptide(L)'
;MSSYSLMIGLRDSNSGEVVWLTLSTGHPSLAISEWEALRVYMEQGPDALPTPLLIDEEFQEGTVAYFHMCRGVYREMHSWPVYAFGFLTIQFCSGWTLPCRFSQWINTRPKAAFPESIREWSKPLPAEQHAQPSAELVQESAELNLALSQGQSLMDYYKVKFSEPEPTGENNG
;
A
#
# COMPACT_ATOMS: atom_id res chain seq x y z
N MET A 1 -2.38 -11.11 19.89
CA MET A 1 -1.90 -10.11 18.92
C MET A 1 -3.09 -9.70 18.08
N SER A 2 -3.43 -8.41 18.04
CA SER A 2 -4.44 -7.89 17.10
C SER A 2 -3.88 -7.98 15.68
N SER A 3 -4.67 -8.51 14.75
CA SER A 3 -4.35 -8.55 13.32
C SER A 3 -5.23 -7.53 12.62
N TYR A 4 -4.65 -6.71 11.76
CA TYR A 4 -5.36 -5.71 10.97
C TYR A 4 -5.27 -6.09 9.49
N SER A 5 -6.35 -5.91 8.75
CA SER A 5 -6.36 -6.25 7.32
C SER A 5 -7.41 -5.46 6.57
N LEU A 6 -7.08 -5.07 5.33
CA LEU A 6 -8.06 -4.61 4.36
C LEU A 6 -8.64 -5.85 3.66
N MET A 7 -9.97 -5.96 3.63
CA MET A 7 -10.67 -7.08 2.99
C MET A 7 -11.52 -6.56 1.83
N ILE A 8 -11.35 -7.15 0.65
CA ILE A 8 -12.11 -6.81 -0.56
C ILE A 8 -12.96 -8.03 -0.93
N GLY A 9 -14.28 -7.86 -0.90
CA GLY A 9 -15.24 -8.90 -1.27
C GLY A 9 -15.60 -8.82 -2.74
N LEU A 10 -15.39 -9.91 -3.48
CA LEU A 10 -15.77 -10.07 -4.88
C LEU A 10 -16.94 -11.06 -4.93
N ARG A 11 -18.10 -10.59 -5.39
CA ARG A 11 -19.27 -11.45 -5.56
C ARG A 11 -19.33 -11.97 -6.99
N ASP A 12 -19.39 -13.29 -7.14
CA ASP A 12 -19.69 -13.91 -8.42
C ASP A 12 -21.16 -13.67 -8.77
N SER A 13 -21.41 -13.11 -9.96
CA SER A 13 -22.76 -12.82 -10.46
C SER A 13 -23.58 -14.09 -10.71
N ASN A 14 -22.93 -15.22 -10.98
CA ASN A 14 -23.60 -16.46 -11.39
C ASN A 14 -23.90 -17.39 -10.20
N SER A 15 -22.91 -17.63 -9.33
CA SER A 15 -23.08 -18.51 -8.17
C SER A 15 -23.58 -17.79 -6.92
N GLY A 16 -23.44 -16.46 -6.86
CA GLY A 16 -23.70 -15.68 -5.65
C GLY A 16 -22.64 -15.85 -4.55
N GLU A 17 -21.61 -16.66 -4.79
CA GLU A 17 -20.48 -16.86 -3.89
C GLU A 17 -19.67 -15.58 -3.73
N VAL A 18 -19.15 -15.34 -2.53
CA VAL A 18 -18.30 -14.19 -2.23
C VAL A 18 -16.89 -14.68 -1.94
N VAL A 19 -15.96 -14.26 -2.78
CA VAL A 19 -14.53 -14.49 -2.60
C VAL A 19 -13.95 -13.27 -1.88
N TRP A 20 -13.15 -13.52 -0.84
CA TRP A 20 -12.50 -12.46 -0.07
C TRP A 20 -11.01 -12.40 -0.40
N LEU A 21 -10.55 -11.22 -0.79
CA LEU A 21 -9.14 -10.88 -0.86
C LEU A 21 -8.75 -10.17 0.44
N THR A 22 -7.80 -10.73 1.18
CA THR A 22 -7.35 -10.19 2.48
C THR A 22 -5.92 -9.70 2.36
N LEU A 23 -5.72 -8.40 2.56
CA LEU A 23 -4.41 -7.75 2.62
C LEU A 23 -4.04 -7.55 4.09
N SER A 24 -3.13 -8.36 4.60
CA SER A 24 -2.67 -8.28 5.98
C SER A 24 -1.76 -7.08 6.19
N THR A 25 -2.04 -6.28 7.22
CA THR A 25 -1.28 -5.08 7.56
C THR A 25 -0.82 -5.13 9.02
N GLY A 26 0.35 -4.55 9.31
CA GLY A 26 0.92 -4.54 10.65
C GLY A 26 0.25 -3.54 11.62
N HIS A 27 -0.56 -2.62 11.12
CA HIS A 27 -1.14 -1.51 11.89
C HIS A 27 -2.45 -1.01 11.23
N PRO A 28 -3.49 -0.61 11.98
CA PRO A 28 -4.78 -0.21 11.41
C PRO A 28 -4.69 1.00 10.48
N SER A 29 -3.77 1.94 10.73
CA SER A 29 -3.57 3.08 9.83
C SER A 29 -3.11 2.66 8.43
N LEU A 30 -2.41 1.52 8.30
CA LEU A 30 -1.97 1.01 7.00
C LEU A 30 -3.15 0.49 6.20
N ALA A 31 -4.02 -0.34 6.80
CA ALA A 31 -5.25 -0.80 6.13
C ALA A 31 -6.15 0.37 5.70
N ILE A 32 -6.24 1.41 6.54
CA ILE A 32 -7.01 2.63 6.22
C ILE A 32 -6.33 3.44 5.11
N SER A 33 -5.00 3.55 5.12
CA SER A 33 -4.27 4.22 4.05
C SER A 33 -4.37 3.50 2.70
N GLU A 34 -4.37 2.16 2.70
CA GLU A 34 -4.60 1.36 1.50
C GLU A 34 -6.01 1.58 0.93
N TRP A 35 -7.02 1.62 1.82
CA TRP A 35 -8.39 1.94 1.43
C TRP A 35 -8.52 3.36 0.86
N GLU A 36 -7.93 4.35 1.53
CA GLU A 36 -7.94 5.75 1.09
C GLU A 36 -7.25 5.92 -0.26
N ALA A 37 -6.12 5.24 -0.48
CA ALA A 37 -5.45 5.25 -1.79
C ALA A 37 -6.37 4.70 -2.88
N LEU A 38 -7.04 3.57 -2.65
CA LEU A 38 -8.00 3.01 -3.61
C LEU A 38 -9.17 3.98 -3.88
N ARG A 39 -9.72 4.60 -2.84
CA ARG A 39 -10.81 5.57 -2.96
C ARG A 39 -10.39 6.78 -3.79
N VAL A 40 -9.24 7.40 -3.49
CA VAL A 40 -8.70 8.54 -4.24
C VAL A 40 -8.44 8.16 -5.70
N TYR A 41 -7.86 6.98 -5.94
CA TYR A 41 -7.65 6.47 -7.30
C TYR A 41 -8.97 6.35 -8.08
N MET A 42 -10.02 5.82 -7.45
CA MET A 42 -11.33 5.64 -8.09
C MET A 42 -12.06 6.96 -8.34
N GLU A 43 -11.96 7.93 -7.42
CA GLU A 43 -12.68 9.21 -7.50
C GLU A 43 -11.98 10.24 -8.38
N GLN A 44 -10.66 10.35 -8.26
CA GLN A 44 -9.86 11.44 -8.83
C GLN A 44 -8.89 10.95 -9.91
N GLY A 45 -8.75 9.63 -10.07
CA GLY A 45 -7.88 9.00 -11.05
C GLY A 45 -6.44 8.79 -10.56
N PRO A 46 -5.58 8.21 -11.41
CA PRO A 46 -4.21 7.86 -11.07
C PRO A 46 -3.34 9.06 -10.69
N ASP A 47 -3.59 10.23 -11.27
CA ASP A 47 -2.76 11.43 -11.06
C ASP A 47 -2.94 12.05 -9.67
N ALA A 48 -4.02 11.69 -8.97
CA ALA A 48 -4.32 12.17 -7.62
C ALA A 48 -3.65 11.34 -6.52
N LEU A 49 -3.17 10.13 -6.86
CA LEU A 49 -2.36 9.38 -5.92
C LEU A 49 -1.05 10.13 -5.68
N PRO A 50 -0.56 10.15 -4.42
CA PRO A 50 0.79 10.65 -4.18
C PRO A 50 1.72 9.91 -5.13
N THR A 51 2.56 10.66 -5.85
CA THR A 51 3.66 10.04 -6.60
C THR A 51 4.31 9.08 -5.65
N PRO A 52 4.43 7.78 -5.99
CA PRO A 52 5.07 6.84 -5.10
C PRO A 52 6.37 7.51 -4.69
N LEU A 53 6.50 7.80 -3.39
CA LEU A 53 7.79 8.02 -2.80
C LEU A 53 8.47 6.71 -3.09
N LEU A 54 9.14 6.64 -4.25
CA LEU A 54 10.09 5.60 -4.53
C LEU A 54 10.94 5.65 -3.28
N ILE A 55 10.75 4.65 -2.40
CA ILE A 55 11.84 4.15 -1.58
C ILE A 55 12.92 4.05 -2.62
N ASP A 56 13.85 5.00 -2.60
CA ASP A 56 14.78 5.28 -3.68
C ASP A 56 15.11 3.94 -4.31
N GLU A 57 14.65 3.69 -5.54
CA GLU A 57 14.57 2.31 -6.07
C GLU A 57 15.97 1.67 -6.01
N GLU A 58 16.99 2.52 -5.99
CA GLU A 58 18.38 2.27 -5.66
C GLU A 58 18.61 1.50 -4.35
N PHE A 59 17.90 1.80 -3.26
CA PHE A 59 18.04 1.18 -1.93
C PHE A 59 16.92 0.21 -1.54
N GLN A 60 16.12 -0.28 -2.49
CA GLN A 60 15.16 -1.35 -2.19
C GLN A 60 15.88 -2.69 -1.90
N GLU A 61 15.32 -3.52 -1.01
CA GLU A 61 15.82 -4.87 -0.78
C GLU A 61 15.94 -5.65 -2.11
N GLY A 62 17.10 -6.24 -2.35
CA GLY A 62 17.41 -6.96 -3.59
C GLY A 62 18.19 -6.15 -4.64
N THR A 63 18.40 -4.85 -4.44
CA THR A 63 19.26 -4.03 -5.32
C THR A 63 20.73 -4.11 -4.92
N VAL A 64 21.60 -3.73 -5.86
CA VAL A 64 23.05 -3.65 -5.63
C VAL A 64 23.41 -2.51 -4.66
N ALA A 65 22.69 -1.39 -4.68
CA ALA A 65 22.97 -0.27 -3.79
C ALA A 65 22.56 -0.57 -2.35
N TYR A 66 21.41 -1.22 -2.13
CA TYR A 66 21.04 -1.74 -0.82
C TYR A 66 22.10 -2.71 -0.27
N PHE A 67 22.61 -3.63 -1.10
CA PHE A 67 23.70 -4.52 -0.70
C PHE A 67 24.97 -3.75 -0.26
N HIS A 68 25.36 -2.71 -1.00
CA HIS A 68 26.52 -1.90 -0.66
C HIS A 68 26.31 -1.08 0.62
N MET A 69 25.11 -0.57 0.85
CA MET A 69 24.72 0.09 2.10
C MET A 69 24.87 -0.89 3.28
N CYS A 70 24.26 -2.08 3.20
CA CYS A 70 24.36 -3.11 4.24
C CYS A 70 25.82 -3.51 4.50
N ARG A 71 26.64 -3.63 3.44
CA ARG A 71 28.08 -3.90 3.59
C ARG A 71 28.80 -2.79 4.36
N GLY A 72 28.50 -1.53 4.06
CA GLY A 72 29.06 -0.37 4.75
C GLY A 72 28.74 -0.42 6.24
N VAL A 73 27.46 -0.53 6.58
CA VAL A 73 26.97 -0.64 7.96
C VAL A 73 27.59 -1.83 8.68
N TYR A 74 27.63 -3.01 8.05
CA TYR A 74 28.21 -4.20 8.66
C TYR A 74 29.70 -4.03 8.96
N ARG A 75 30.45 -3.39 8.05
CA ARG A 75 31.89 -3.10 8.23
C ARG A 75 32.15 -2.11 9.36
N GLU A 76 31.28 -1.13 9.56
CA GLU A 76 31.40 -0.16 10.66
C GLU A 76 31.08 -0.79 12.02
N MET A 77 30.12 -1.72 12.05
CA MET A 77 29.65 -2.36 13.29
C MET A 77 30.53 -3.53 13.77
N HIS A 78 31.37 -4.11 12.91
CA HIS A 78 32.11 -5.34 13.22
C HIS A 78 33.62 -5.18 13.10
N SER A 79 34.36 -5.93 13.91
CA SER A 79 35.81 -6.01 13.82
C SER A 79 36.25 -6.68 12.52
N TRP A 80 37.48 -6.37 12.07
CA TRP A 80 38.01 -6.88 10.81
C TRP A 80 37.96 -8.42 10.68
N PRO A 81 38.28 -9.23 11.71
CA PRO A 81 38.18 -10.68 11.61
C PRO A 81 36.74 -11.17 11.38
N VAL A 82 35.75 -10.56 12.04
CA VAL A 82 34.33 -10.92 11.88
C VAL A 82 33.83 -10.54 10.50
N TYR A 83 34.24 -9.38 10.00
CA TYR A 83 33.96 -8.97 8.63
C TYR A 83 34.57 -9.92 7.59
N ALA A 84 35.83 -10.31 7.78
CA ALA A 84 36.54 -11.18 6.85
C ALA A 84 35.97 -12.61 6.83
N PHE A 85 35.84 -13.26 8.00
CA PHE A 85 35.41 -14.65 8.07
C PHE A 85 33.90 -14.84 8.02
N GLY A 86 33.13 -13.84 8.45
CA GLY A 86 31.67 -13.85 8.38
C GLY A 86 31.18 -13.31 7.04
N PHE A 87 31.21 -11.98 6.89
CA PHE A 87 30.60 -11.32 5.73
C PHE A 87 31.28 -11.71 4.41
N LEU A 88 32.60 -11.56 4.27
CA LEU A 88 33.27 -11.83 2.98
C LEU A 88 33.18 -13.31 2.56
N THR A 89 33.37 -14.25 3.48
CA THR A 89 33.26 -15.68 3.18
C THR A 89 31.86 -16.05 2.69
N ILE A 90 30.82 -15.60 3.39
CA ILE A 90 29.43 -15.88 3.02
C ILE A 90 29.12 -15.26 1.65
N GLN A 91 29.53 -14.00 1.44
CA GLN A 91 29.25 -13.32 0.18
C GLN A 91 30.05 -13.88 -1.01
N PHE A 92 31.24 -14.43 -0.77
CA PHE A 92 31.97 -15.15 -1.81
C PHE A 92 31.21 -16.42 -2.25
N CYS A 93 30.72 -17.21 -1.29
CA CYS A 93 29.94 -18.42 -1.57
C CYS A 93 28.56 -18.13 -2.18
N SER A 94 27.94 -17.00 -1.87
CA SER A 94 26.62 -16.60 -2.40
C SER A 94 26.66 -15.92 -3.76
N GLY A 95 27.85 -15.61 -4.30
CA GLY A 95 28.00 -14.91 -5.58
C GLY A 95 27.93 -13.37 -5.47
N TRP A 96 28.16 -12.80 -4.30
CA TRP A 96 28.30 -11.36 -4.06
C TRP A 96 27.08 -10.56 -4.55
N THR A 97 27.25 -9.67 -5.54
CA THR A 97 26.17 -8.87 -6.12
C THR A 97 25.47 -9.56 -7.30
N LEU A 98 25.92 -10.76 -7.69
CA LEU A 98 25.30 -11.50 -8.80
C LEU A 98 23.82 -11.83 -8.54
N PRO A 99 23.39 -12.27 -7.34
CA PRO A 99 21.97 -12.48 -7.06
C PRO A 99 21.13 -11.22 -7.25
N CYS A 100 21.63 -10.06 -6.81
CA CYS A 100 20.95 -8.78 -7.00
C CYS A 100 20.79 -8.43 -8.49
N ARG A 101 21.88 -8.58 -9.28
CA ARG A 101 21.85 -8.31 -10.72
C ARG A 101 20.96 -9.31 -11.48
N PHE A 102 20.94 -10.57 -11.04
CA PHE A 102 20.09 -11.59 -11.60
C PHE A 102 18.61 -11.32 -11.30
N SER A 103 18.30 -10.91 -10.07
CA SER A 103 16.97 -10.47 -9.67
C SER A 103 16.52 -9.27 -10.51
N GLN A 104 17.35 -8.23 -10.63
CA GLN A 104 17.06 -7.08 -11.49
C GLN A 104 16.80 -7.52 -12.93
N TRP A 105 17.67 -8.35 -13.50
CA TRP A 105 17.50 -8.86 -14.85
C TRP A 105 16.20 -9.66 -15.04
N ILE A 106 15.84 -10.53 -14.10
CA ILE A 106 14.55 -11.26 -14.12
C ILE A 106 13.39 -10.26 -14.08
N ASN A 107 13.46 -9.27 -13.19
CA ASN A 107 12.38 -8.30 -13.01
C ASN A 107 12.21 -7.36 -14.21
N THR A 108 13.29 -7.08 -14.95
CA THR A 108 13.26 -6.29 -16.20
C THR A 108 12.84 -7.12 -17.41
N ARG A 109 12.76 -8.45 -17.32
CA ARG A 109 12.21 -9.26 -18.42
C ARG A 109 10.77 -8.82 -18.67
N PRO A 110 10.33 -8.74 -19.94
CA PRO A 110 8.93 -8.50 -20.24
C PRO A 110 8.12 -9.62 -19.59
N LYS A 111 7.34 -9.28 -18.58
CA LYS A 111 6.39 -10.20 -17.96
C LYS A 111 5.43 -10.65 -19.06
N ALA A 112 5.08 -11.93 -19.06
CA ALA A 112 4.12 -12.46 -20.04
C ALA A 112 2.89 -11.55 -20.04
N ALA A 113 2.50 -11.09 -21.23
CA ALA A 113 1.30 -10.27 -21.34
C ALA A 113 0.11 -11.06 -20.79
N PHE A 114 -0.82 -10.36 -20.15
CA PHE A 114 -2.06 -10.99 -19.72
C PHE A 114 -2.74 -11.66 -20.93
N PRO A 115 -3.38 -12.84 -20.74
CA PRO A 115 -4.20 -13.46 -21.78
C PRO A 115 -5.18 -12.45 -22.40
N GLU A 116 -5.45 -12.59 -23.70
CA GLU A 116 -6.34 -11.64 -24.41
C GLU A 116 -7.71 -11.52 -23.75
N SER A 117 -8.25 -12.60 -23.18
CA SER A 117 -9.51 -12.56 -22.41
C SER A 117 -9.45 -11.59 -21.22
N ILE A 118 -8.33 -11.55 -20.49
CA ILE A 118 -8.13 -10.62 -19.38
C ILE A 118 -7.97 -9.20 -19.93
N ARG A 119 -7.21 -9.01 -21.02
CA ARG A 119 -7.01 -7.68 -21.62
C ARG A 119 -8.32 -7.08 -22.12
N GLU A 120 -9.20 -7.89 -22.71
CA GLU A 120 -10.52 -7.47 -23.15
C GLU A 120 -11.44 -7.14 -21.97
N TRP A 121 -11.43 -7.97 -20.92
CA TRP A 121 -12.17 -7.71 -19.68
C TRP A 121 -11.66 -6.47 -18.94
N SER A 122 -10.37 -6.16 -19.04
CA SER A 122 -9.73 -4.99 -18.42
C SER A 122 -9.89 -3.68 -19.22
N LYS A 123 -10.58 -3.70 -20.37
CA LYS A 123 -10.88 -2.43 -21.07
C LYS A 123 -11.80 -1.57 -20.20
N PRO A 124 -11.62 -0.23 -20.19
CA PRO A 124 -12.47 0.64 -19.42
C PRO A 124 -13.92 0.49 -19.87
N LEU A 125 -14.83 0.46 -18.90
CA LEU A 125 -16.26 0.45 -19.19
C LEU A 125 -16.63 1.75 -19.94
N PRO A 126 -17.64 1.72 -20.84
CA PRO A 126 -18.18 2.94 -21.42
C PRO A 126 -18.63 3.92 -20.32
N ALA A 127 -18.41 5.22 -20.51
CA ALA A 127 -18.73 6.25 -19.51
C ALA A 127 -20.20 6.23 -19.07
N GLU A 128 -21.10 5.80 -19.96
CA GLU A 128 -22.53 5.63 -19.70
C GLU A 128 -22.84 4.55 -18.65
N GLN A 129 -21.94 3.57 -18.46
CA GLN A 129 -22.06 2.49 -17.49
C GLN A 129 -21.33 2.80 -16.18
N HIS A 130 -20.65 3.94 -16.08
CA HIS A 130 -19.97 4.35 -14.86
C HIS A 130 -21.00 4.70 -13.79
N ALA A 131 -20.92 4.03 -12.65
CA ALA A 131 -21.71 4.41 -11.48
C ALA A 131 -21.29 5.83 -11.04
N GLN A 132 -22.27 6.71 -10.92
CA GLN A 132 -22.03 8.05 -10.39
C GLN A 132 -22.06 8.00 -8.85
N PRO A 133 -21.19 8.75 -8.16
CA PRO A 133 -21.23 8.83 -6.72
C PRO A 133 -22.60 9.37 -6.26
N SER A 134 -23.11 8.85 -5.15
CA SER A 134 -24.35 9.36 -4.56
C SER A 134 -24.15 10.80 -4.07
N ALA A 135 -25.24 11.58 -4.00
CA ALA A 135 -25.18 12.96 -3.52
C ALA A 135 -24.62 13.05 -2.09
N GLU A 136 -24.96 12.10 -1.22
CA GLU A 136 -24.43 11.98 0.14
C GLU A 136 -22.92 11.79 0.13
N LEU A 137 -22.40 10.93 -0.74
CA LEU A 137 -20.96 10.62 -0.82
C LEU A 137 -20.17 11.82 -1.36
N VAL A 138 -20.74 12.58 -2.29
CA VAL A 138 -20.14 13.84 -2.78
C VAL A 138 -20.04 14.87 -1.66
N GLN A 139 -21.08 15.02 -0.84
CA GLN A 139 -21.08 15.94 0.30
C GLN A 139 -20.04 15.52 1.34
N GLU A 140 -20.03 14.25 1.74
CA GLU A 140 -19.06 13.69 2.67
C GLU A 140 -17.60 13.90 2.21
N SER A 141 -17.35 13.66 0.93
CA SER A 141 -16.01 13.87 0.34
C SER A 141 -15.58 15.34 0.39
N ALA A 142 -16.52 16.28 0.19
CA ALA A 142 -16.23 17.71 0.29
C ALA A 142 -15.89 18.12 1.74
N GLU A 143 -16.61 17.62 2.73
CA GLU A 143 -16.34 17.86 4.16
C GLU A 143 -14.98 17.31 4.57
N LEU A 144 -14.67 16.08 4.17
CA LEU A 144 -13.39 15.42 4.47
C LEU A 144 -12.22 16.19 3.85
N ASN A 145 -12.31 16.57 2.57
CA ASN A 145 -11.27 17.34 1.90
C ASN A 145 -11.01 18.68 2.58
N LEU A 146 -12.06 19.34 3.07
CA LEU A 146 -11.93 20.59 3.84
C LEU A 146 -11.18 20.35 5.16
N ALA A 147 -11.53 19.30 5.91
CA ALA A 147 -10.83 18.95 7.15
C ALA A 147 -9.35 18.60 6.91
N LEU A 148 -9.04 17.86 5.84
CA LEU A 148 -7.67 17.53 5.45
C LEU A 148 -6.88 18.79 5.05
N SER A 149 -7.50 19.73 4.33
CA SER A 149 -6.87 21.01 3.97
C SER A 149 -6.52 21.88 5.19
N GLN A 150 -7.21 21.67 6.31
CA GLN A 150 -6.94 22.33 7.59
C GLN A 150 -5.87 21.60 8.42
N GLY A 151 -5.28 20.52 7.89
CA GLY A 151 -4.22 19.75 8.55
C GLY A 151 -4.72 18.71 9.55
N GLN A 152 -6.02 18.39 9.57
CA GLN A 152 -6.54 17.31 10.40
C GLN A 152 -6.15 15.94 9.82
N SER A 153 -5.89 14.96 10.68
CA SER A 153 -5.69 13.58 10.23
C SER A 153 -7.05 12.91 9.95
N LEU A 154 -7.08 11.99 8.99
CA LEU A 154 -8.30 11.23 8.65
C LEU A 154 -8.88 10.49 9.87
N MET A 155 -8.00 9.98 10.74
CA MET A 155 -8.38 9.28 11.96
C MET A 155 -9.03 10.21 12.98
N ASP A 156 -8.54 11.44 13.09
CA ASP A 156 -9.10 12.41 14.03
C ASP A 156 -10.44 12.94 13.53
N TYR A 157 -10.58 13.18 12.22
CA TYR A 157 -11.86 13.57 11.60
C TYR A 157 -12.96 12.55 11.91
N TYR A 158 -12.71 11.25 11.65
CA TYR A 158 -13.72 10.22 11.87
C TYR A 158 -13.97 9.92 13.36
N LYS A 159 -12.97 10.08 14.23
CA LYS A 159 -13.21 10.01 15.68
C LYS A 159 -14.18 11.09 16.15
N VAL A 160 -14.04 12.33 15.66
CA VAL A 160 -14.92 13.45 16.03
C VAL A 160 -16.31 13.27 15.41
N LYS A 161 -16.38 12.78 14.16
CA LYS A 161 -17.66 12.58 13.46
C LYS A 161 -18.52 11.48 14.08
N PHE A 162 -17.89 10.40 14.56
CA PHE A 162 -18.58 9.23 15.14
C PHE A 162 -18.48 9.14 16.66
N SER A 163 -17.90 10.13 17.34
CA SER A 163 -18.03 10.22 18.79
C SER A 163 -19.50 10.46 19.16
N GLU A 164 -20.07 9.58 19.97
CA GLU A 164 -21.41 9.78 20.54
C GLU A 164 -21.45 11.11 21.30
N PRO A 165 -22.55 11.90 21.20
CA PRO A 165 -22.71 13.06 22.06
C PRO A 165 -22.66 12.60 23.52
N GLU A 166 -21.82 13.22 24.34
CA GLU A 166 -21.82 12.96 25.78
C GLU A 166 -23.26 13.04 26.30
N PRO A 167 -23.71 12.10 27.16
CA PRO A 167 -25.04 12.17 27.73
C PRO A 167 -25.12 13.47 28.52
N THR A 168 -25.88 14.44 27.99
CA THR A 168 -26.28 15.63 28.74
C THR A 168 -26.95 15.14 30.01
N GLY A 169 -26.22 15.22 31.12
CA GLY A 169 -26.75 14.99 32.44
C GLY A 169 -27.80 16.05 32.73
N GLU A 170 -29.04 15.78 32.33
CA GLU A 170 -30.22 16.42 32.91
C GLU A 170 -30.33 15.94 34.36
N ASN A 171 -29.68 16.69 35.25
CA ASN A 171 -30.01 16.73 36.66
C ASN A 171 -31.45 17.24 36.79
N ASN A 172 -32.39 16.31 36.91
CA ASN A 172 -33.74 16.61 37.39
C ASN A 172 -33.69 16.86 38.90
N GLY A 173 -34.38 17.93 39.32
CA GLY A 173 -34.35 18.52 40.66
C GLY A 173 -35.10 17.78 41.76
#